data_AF-A0A212JBS0-F1
#
_entry.id   AF-A0A212JBS0-F1
#
_cell.length_a   1.000
_cell.length_b   1.000
_cell.length_c   1.000
_cell.angle_alpha   90.00
_cell.angle_beta   90.00
_cell.angle_gamma   90.00
#
_symmetry.space_group_name_H-M   'P 1'
#
loop_
_entity.id
_entity.type
_entity.pdbx_description
1 polymer ?
#
loop_
_entity_poly.entity_id
_entity_poly.type
_entity_poly.pdbx_seq_one_letter_code
_entity_poly.pdbx_strand_id
1 'polypeptide(L)'
;MKLKIQILLLFSLVLSVTIVNAQVTVGRDDSPVEGALLDLKEDASTSMVTARKGLGMPRVGLKSLTIVSPETSLASTVEGATGDWDPTTHVGLMVYNTNEDLCITPEPMYKGIYVWNETEWVYIGPTNKSLAVHELVDDRPQVHGTQTYAYRSFGSAGEWMLENLRYLPLDNSIEISRVGEENDAGWYRLKRYFYPQPMGGTETDYSKIPTWDLKQGVLYSYSAATGGQWDDVLGDYGNNETEHVTDPTPGICPDGWRIPSDYEWSQLEEELAKHPEEYSSVTTPTPWVDRRVGSQPTGTQDYYEIGGNRPTMGQSTGHSTTMKSPCPVAGVTGPVDGKSNIVIRGGFNAMLVGNAEYGASQTYGNVFLFWSSSYQQRTNAHSRMGTEGSFAVIRLNWAPSALLSVRCKR
;
A
#
# COMPACT_ATOMS: atom_id res chain seq x y z
N MET A 1 -20.62 -40.05 68.64
CA MET A 1 -19.94 -38.90 68.00
C MET A 1 -19.11 -39.32 66.78
N LYS A 2 -18.25 -40.35 66.87
CA LYS A 2 -17.40 -40.83 65.75
C LYS A 2 -18.16 -41.25 64.47
N LEU A 3 -19.31 -41.92 64.60
CA LEU A 3 -20.12 -42.35 63.44
C LEU A 3 -20.72 -41.17 62.65
N LYS A 4 -21.13 -40.10 63.33
CA LYS A 4 -21.67 -38.89 62.67
C LYS A 4 -20.59 -38.13 61.90
N ILE A 5 -19.35 -38.10 62.42
CA ILE A 5 -18.20 -37.47 61.76
C ILE A 5 -17.77 -38.28 60.53
N GLN A 6 -17.80 -39.62 60.60
CA GLN A 6 -17.51 -40.48 59.46
C GLN A 6 -18.54 -40.34 58.34
N ILE A 7 -19.84 -40.23 58.68
CA ILE A 7 -20.89 -39.97 57.68
C ILE A 7 -20.71 -38.58 57.04
N LEU A 8 -20.36 -37.56 57.83
CA LEU A 8 -20.10 -36.21 57.31
C LEU A 8 -18.89 -36.16 56.36
N LEU A 9 -17.81 -36.88 56.70
CA LEU A 9 -16.62 -37.00 55.85
C LEU A 9 -16.91 -37.79 54.57
N LEU A 10 -17.70 -38.85 54.64
CA LEU A 10 -18.11 -39.61 53.46
C LEU A 10 -19.01 -38.76 52.54
N PHE A 11 -19.93 -37.98 53.12
CA PHE A 11 -20.78 -37.06 52.37
C PHE A 11 -19.96 -35.94 51.70
N SER A 12 -18.96 -35.39 52.40
CA SER A 12 -18.01 -34.41 51.85
C SER A 12 -17.09 -34.98 50.76
N LEU A 13 -16.76 -36.28 50.82
CA LEU A 13 -15.96 -36.96 49.81
C LEU A 13 -16.77 -37.30 48.56
N VAL A 14 -18.07 -37.57 48.70
CA VAL A 14 -18.99 -37.80 47.59
C VAL A 14 -19.37 -36.49 46.88
N LEU A 15 -19.44 -35.37 47.63
CA LEU A 15 -19.71 -34.03 47.08
C LEU A 15 -18.49 -33.39 46.36
N SER A 16 -17.27 -33.88 46.58
CA SER A 16 -16.05 -33.33 45.95
C SER A 16 -15.71 -33.95 44.59
N VAL A 17 -16.49 -34.92 44.11
CA VAL A 17 -16.28 -35.59 42.80
C VAL A 17 -17.17 -35.00 41.69
N THR A 18 -17.60 -33.74 41.82
CA THR A 18 -18.16 -33.03 40.67
C THR A 18 -17.03 -32.75 39.70
N ILE A 19 -16.86 -33.65 38.74
CA ILE A 19 -16.01 -33.44 37.57
C ILE A 19 -16.63 -32.27 36.80
N VAL A 20 -16.10 -31.07 37.02
CA VAL A 20 -16.45 -29.91 36.22
C VAL A 20 -15.80 -30.12 34.87
N ASN A 21 -16.57 -30.62 33.91
CA ASN A 21 -16.12 -30.70 32.52
C ASN A 21 -16.00 -29.27 31.99
N ALA A 22 -14.79 -28.86 31.62
CA ALA A 22 -14.53 -27.54 31.03
C ALA A 22 -15.05 -27.42 29.59
N GLN A 23 -15.41 -28.54 28.98
CA GLN A 23 -15.95 -28.61 27.62
C GLN A 23 -17.46 -28.43 27.66
N VAL A 24 -18.00 -27.61 26.76
CA VAL A 24 -19.43 -27.30 26.72
C VAL A 24 -19.97 -27.45 25.31
N THR A 25 -21.11 -28.13 25.19
CA THR A 25 -21.95 -28.10 23.99
C THR A 25 -23.00 -27.01 24.17
N VAL A 26 -23.10 -26.09 23.22
CA VAL A 26 -24.14 -25.05 23.19
C VAL A 26 -25.12 -25.35 22.06
N GLY A 27 -26.40 -25.39 22.41
CA GLY A 27 -27.52 -25.65 21.48
C GLY A 27 -28.12 -27.05 21.57
N ARG A 28 -27.45 -28.00 22.27
CA ARG A 28 -27.94 -29.35 22.59
C ARG A 28 -27.39 -29.84 23.93
N ASP A 29 -27.99 -30.91 24.46
CA ASP A 29 -27.61 -31.57 25.72
C ASP A 29 -26.66 -32.77 25.52
N ASP A 30 -26.08 -32.89 24.32
CA ASP A 30 -25.13 -33.96 24.01
C ASP A 30 -23.75 -33.62 24.55
N SER A 31 -22.97 -34.64 24.94
CA SER A 31 -21.58 -34.42 25.35
C SER A 31 -20.75 -33.79 24.21
N PRO A 32 -19.83 -32.87 24.54
CA PRO A 32 -18.94 -32.27 23.56
C PRO A 32 -18.11 -33.33 22.85
N VAL A 33 -17.72 -33.08 21.59
CA VAL A 33 -16.73 -33.93 20.91
C VAL A 33 -15.42 -33.90 21.71
N GLU A 34 -14.77 -35.06 21.85
CA GLU A 34 -13.51 -35.18 22.57
C GLU A 34 -12.46 -34.21 21.99
N GLY A 35 -11.92 -33.35 22.86
CA GLY A 35 -10.95 -32.31 22.50
C GLY A 35 -11.57 -30.94 22.18
N ALA A 36 -12.88 -30.82 22.03
CA ALA A 36 -13.55 -29.53 21.80
C ALA A 36 -13.79 -28.79 23.13
N LEU A 37 -13.18 -27.61 23.31
CA LEU A 37 -13.48 -26.74 24.46
C LEU A 37 -14.89 -26.13 24.37
N LEU A 38 -15.31 -25.75 23.16
CA LEU A 38 -16.64 -25.23 22.86
C LEU A 38 -17.17 -25.92 21.60
N ASP A 39 -18.32 -26.57 21.72
CA ASP A 39 -18.98 -27.31 20.65
C ASP A 39 -20.35 -26.69 20.36
N LEU A 40 -20.58 -26.23 19.13
CA LEU A 40 -21.85 -25.60 18.73
C LEU A 40 -22.64 -26.59 17.89
N LYS A 41 -23.82 -27.01 18.38
CA LYS A 41 -24.65 -28.02 17.72
C LYS A 41 -26.13 -27.67 17.81
N GLU A 42 -26.85 -27.95 16.73
CA GLU A 42 -28.33 -27.89 16.66
C GLU A 42 -28.90 -29.28 16.34
N ASP A 43 -28.22 -30.05 15.49
CA ASP A 43 -28.66 -31.37 15.02
C ASP A 43 -27.68 -32.48 15.48
N ALA A 44 -28.20 -33.63 15.92
CA ALA A 44 -27.42 -34.83 16.25
C ALA A 44 -27.00 -35.64 15.00
N SER A 45 -27.03 -35.03 13.82
CA SER A 45 -26.89 -35.72 12.55
C SER A 45 -25.50 -36.35 12.39
N THR A 46 -25.45 -37.55 11.80
CA THR A 46 -24.22 -38.19 11.31
C THR A 46 -23.75 -37.61 9.97
N SER A 47 -24.50 -36.67 9.38
CA SER A 47 -24.02 -35.85 8.27
C SER A 47 -22.96 -34.86 8.76
N MET A 48 -22.05 -34.43 7.88
CA MET A 48 -21.02 -33.41 8.19
C MET A 48 -21.57 -32.04 8.66
N VAL A 49 -22.89 -31.84 8.71
CA VAL A 49 -23.54 -30.61 9.20
C VAL A 49 -24.27 -30.90 10.50
N THR A 50 -23.76 -30.36 11.60
CA THR A 50 -24.33 -30.50 12.96
C THR A 50 -24.85 -29.16 13.53
N ALA A 51 -24.56 -28.03 12.86
CA ALA A 51 -25.07 -26.71 13.19
C ALA A 51 -25.42 -25.93 11.90
N ARG A 52 -26.55 -25.22 11.91
CA ARG A 52 -27.04 -24.37 10.80
C ARG A 52 -26.92 -22.88 11.14
N LYS A 53 -26.72 -22.56 12.41
CA LYS A 53 -26.36 -21.23 12.94
C LYS A 53 -24.91 -21.21 13.40
N GLY A 54 -24.47 -20.05 13.88
CA GLY A 54 -23.14 -19.86 14.45
C GLY A 54 -23.18 -19.04 15.75
N LEU A 55 -21.99 -18.79 16.30
CA LEU A 55 -21.83 -17.87 17.42
C LEU A 55 -21.99 -16.44 16.93
N GLY A 56 -23.05 -15.76 17.37
CA GLY A 56 -23.24 -14.34 17.12
C GLY A 56 -22.28 -13.53 17.97
N MET A 57 -21.53 -12.62 17.34
CA MET A 57 -20.67 -11.66 18.04
C MET A 57 -21.37 -10.30 18.17
N PRO A 58 -21.08 -9.51 19.21
CA PRO A 58 -21.49 -8.11 19.27
C PRO A 58 -21.02 -7.37 18.02
N ARG A 59 -21.95 -6.79 17.26
CA ARG A 59 -21.67 -6.07 16.01
C ARG A 59 -21.50 -4.60 16.31
N VAL A 60 -20.31 -4.06 16.07
CA VAL A 60 -19.98 -2.66 16.31
C VAL A 60 -19.20 -2.09 15.13
N GLY A 61 -19.26 -0.78 14.90
CA GLY A 61 -18.35 -0.10 14.00
C GLY A 61 -17.09 0.31 14.77
N LEU A 62 -15.92 -0.14 14.34
CA LEU A 62 -14.65 0.42 14.83
C LEU A 62 -14.33 1.70 14.04
N LYS A 63 -13.84 2.72 14.75
CA LYS A 63 -13.34 3.98 14.21
C LYS A 63 -11.82 4.01 14.10
N SER A 64 -11.16 3.31 15.01
CA SER A 64 -9.70 3.22 15.12
C SER A 64 -9.34 1.85 15.67
N LEU A 65 -8.18 1.34 15.27
CA LEU A 65 -7.64 0.10 15.84
C LEU A 65 -6.91 0.34 17.16
N THR A 66 -6.48 1.57 17.44
CA THR A 66 -5.78 1.96 18.66
C THR A 66 -6.47 3.14 19.35
N ILE A 67 -6.18 3.33 20.63
CA ILE A 67 -6.58 4.54 21.35
C ILE A 67 -5.62 5.66 20.93
N VAL A 68 -6.15 6.72 20.33
CA VAL A 68 -5.35 7.85 19.82
C VAL A 68 -5.31 8.96 20.87
N SER A 69 -4.11 9.42 21.21
CA SER A 69 -3.91 10.53 22.16
C SER A 69 -4.73 11.77 21.77
N PRO A 70 -5.39 12.47 22.72
CA PRO A 70 -5.26 12.32 24.17
C PRO A 70 -6.25 11.34 24.81
N GLU A 71 -6.98 10.56 24.03
CA GLU A 71 -7.97 9.61 24.56
C GLU A 71 -7.29 8.53 25.41
N THR A 72 -8.00 8.05 26.43
CA THR A 72 -7.55 6.96 27.32
C THR A 72 -8.55 5.82 27.40
N SER A 73 -9.78 6.05 26.95
CA SER A 73 -10.89 5.09 27.00
C SER A 73 -10.95 4.26 25.72
N LEU A 74 -11.15 2.95 25.86
CA LEU A 74 -11.41 2.05 24.73
C LEU A 74 -12.69 2.47 23.97
N ALA A 75 -13.66 3.10 24.64
CA ALA A 75 -14.89 3.57 24.00
C ALA A 75 -14.63 4.57 22.85
N SER A 76 -13.50 5.30 22.87
CA SER A 76 -13.10 6.21 21.80
C SER A 76 -12.94 5.50 20.44
N THR A 77 -12.62 4.20 20.46
CA THR A 77 -12.38 3.39 19.27
C THR A 77 -13.65 2.82 18.63
N VAL A 78 -14.81 2.92 19.30
CA VAL A 78 -16.06 2.27 18.89
C VAL A 78 -17.14 3.33 18.56
N GLU A 79 -17.87 3.11 17.46
CA GLU A 79 -18.99 3.97 17.08
C GLU A 79 -20.16 3.89 18.05
N GLY A 80 -20.63 5.07 18.49
CA GLY A 80 -21.76 5.19 19.40
C GLY A 80 -21.50 4.70 20.83
N ALA A 81 -20.28 4.26 21.16
CA ALA A 81 -19.94 3.88 22.52
C ALA A 81 -19.98 5.10 23.46
N THR A 82 -20.48 4.88 24.67
CA THR A 82 -20.56 5.90 25.72
C THR A 82 -19.96 5.37 27.01
N GLY A 83 -19.47 6.28 27.84
CA GLY A 83 -18.80 5.96 29.10
C GLY A 83 -17.28 5.83 28.96
N ASP A 84 -16.65 5.47 30.08
CA ASP A 84 -15.21 5.27 30.20
C ASP A 84 -14.92 3.77 30.28
N TRP A 85 -14.29 3.22 29.26
CA TRP A 85 -13.97 1.80 29.16
C TRP A 85 -12.47 1.64 29.38
N ASP A 86 -12.08 1.20 30.56
CA ASP A 86 -10.68 0.97 30.89
C ASP A 86 -10.10 -0.14 29.97
N PRO A 87 -9.10 0.16 29.13
CA PRO A 87 -8.55 -0.79 28.16
C PRO A 87 -7.95 -2.03 28.81
N THR A 88 -7.47 -1.95 30.05
CA THR A 88 -6.85 -3.08 30.76
C THR A 88 -7.89 -4.09 31.24
N THR A 89 -9.10 -3.63 31.59
CA THR A 89 -10.20 -4.51 32.01
C THR A 89 -10.93 -5.18 30.85
N HIS A 90 -10.73 -4.68 29.62
CA HIS A 90 -11.38 -5.17 28.40
C HIS A 90 -10.46 -6.03 27.51
N VAL A 91 -9.28 -6.44 28.00
CA VAL A 91 -8.40 -7.37 27.26
C VAL A 91 -9.15 -8.68 26.98
N GLY A 92 -9.09 -9.13 25.74
CA GLY A 92 -9.82 -10.30 25.25
C GLY A 92 -11.26 -9.99 24.80
N LEU A 93 -11.73 -8.74 24.87
CA LEU A 93 -13.02 -8.34 24.31
C LEU A 93 -13.04 -8.65 22.81
N MET A 94 -14.03 -9.44 22.39
CA MET A 94 -14.23 -9.83 20.99
C MET A 94 -15.44 -9.13 20.40
N VAL A 95 -15.29 -8.53 19.22
CA VAL A 95 -16.38 -7.88 18.49
C VAL A 95 -16.34 -8.23 17.02
N TYR A 96 -17.48 -8.16 16.34
CA TYR A 96 -17.54 -8.15 14.89
C TYR A 96 -17.58 -6.70 14.40
N ASN A 97 -16.48 -6.24 13.80
CA ASN A 97 -16.40 -4.95 13.15
C ASN A 97 -17.28 -4.92 11.89
N THR A 98 -18.21 -3.97 11.82
CA THR A 98 -19.05 -3.73 10.65
C THR A 98 -18.46 -2.73 9.67
N ASN A 99 -17.43 -2.00 10.07
CA ASN A 99 -16.75 -1.01 9.24
C ASN A 99 -15.60 -1.65 8.45
N GLU A 100 -15.27 -1.07 7.31
CA GLU A 100 -14.08 -1.41 6.53
C GLU A 100 -13.43 -0.09 6.13
N ASP A 101 -12.15 0.05 6.42
CA ASP A 101 -11.32 1.16 5.95
C ASP A 101 -9.96 0.61 5.54
N LEU A 102 -9.78 0.47 4.23
CA LEU A 102 -8.57 -0.08 3.65
C LEU A 102 -7.45 0.95 3.52
N CYS A 103 -7.72 2.20 3.88
CA CYS A 103 -6.84 3.34 3.74
C CYS A 103 -6.17 3.78 5.04
N ILE A 104 -6.64 3.25 6.19
CA ILE A 104 -5.96 3.45 7.47
C ILE A 104 -4.56 2.83 7.46
N THR A 105 -3.63 3.56 8.06
CA THR A 105 -2.24 3.14 8.30
C THR A 105 -2.01 2.95 9.80
N PRO A 106 -1.11 2.02 10.21
CA PRO A 106 -0.23 1.21 9.37
C PRO A 106 -0.96 0.04 8.68
N GLU A 107 -2.00 -0.49 9.32
CA GLU A 107 -2.73 -1.67 8.88
C GLU A 107 -4.18 -1.37 8.45
N PRO A 108 -4.65 -1.95 7.33
CA PRO A 108 -6.05 -1.84 6.90
C PRO A 108 -7.03 -2.37 7.96
N MET A 109 -8.17 -1.70 8.08
CA MET A 109 -9.30 -2.14 8.89
C MET A 109 -10.29 -2.93 8.02
N TYR A 110 -10.55 -4.18 8.40
CA TYR A 110 -11.46 -5.08 7.70
C TYR A 110 -12.80 -5.22 8.43
N LYS A 111 -13.79 -5.73 7.71
CA LYS A 111 -14.96 -6.35 8.35
C LYS A 111 -14.58 -7.71 8.90
N GLY A 112 -15.10 -8.03 10.09
CA GLY A 112 -14.91 -9.34 10.71
C GLY A 112 -14.56 -9.24 12.18
N ILE A 113 -13.99 -10.30 12.73
CA ILE A 113 -13.81 -10.42 14.18
C ILE A 113 -12.49 -9.77 14.59
N TYR A 114 -12.57 -8.93 15.62
CA TYR A 114 -11.43 -8.29 16.29
C TYR A 114 -11.38 -8.67 17.76
N VAL A 115 -10.18 -8.73 18.31
CA VAL A 115 -9.91 -8.96 19.74
C VAL A 115 -9.06 -7.82 20.28
N TRP A 116 -9.48 -7.20 21.37
CA TRP A 116 -8.67 -6.18 22.05
C TRP A 116 -7.53 -6.86 22.82
N ASN A 117 -6.28 -6.46 22.56
CA ASN A 117 -5.08 -7.07 23.17
C ASN A 117 -4.39 -6.20 24.23
N GLU A 118 -5.08 -5.18 24.76
CA GLU A 118 -4.56 -4.12 25.66
C GLU A 118 -4.08 -2.86 24.94
N THR A 119 -3.49 -2.99 23.76
CA THR A 119 -2.95 -1.86 22.99
C THR A 119 -3.74 -1.56 21.73
N GLU A 120 -4.29 -2.59 21.08
CA GLU A 120 -4.98 -2.47 19.80
C GLU A 120 -6.05 -3.55 19.59
N TRP A 121 -6.93 -3.28 18.63
CA TRP A 121 -7.86 -4.24 18.06
C TRP A 121 -7.12 -5.10 17.03
N VAL A 122 -6.92 -6.37 17.37
CA VAL A 122 -6.26 -7.35 16.49
C VAL A 122 -7.29 -8.08 15.64
N TYR A 123 -7.16 -7.98 14.32
CA TYR A 123 -8.01 -8.73 13.39
C TYR A 123 -7.65 -10.22 13.41
N ILE A 124 -8.64 -11.09 13.57
CA ILE A 124 -8.43 -12.56 13.58
C ILE A 124 -9.04 -13.27 12.37
N GLY A 125 -9.53 -12.51 11.39
CA GLY A 125 -10.09 -13.05 10.15
C GLY A 125 -9.05 -13.22 9.03
N PRO A 126 -9.45 -13.82 7.90
CA PRO A 126 -8.60 -13.88 6.73
C PRO A 126 -8.39 -12.47 6.16
N THR A 127 -7.13 -12.04 6.05
CA THR A 127 -6.81 -10.87 5.23
C THR A 127 -7.05 -11.29 3.78
N ASN A 128 -7.93 -10.60 3.05
CA ASN A 128 -8.21 -10.89 1.63
C ASN A 128 -7.01 -10.46 0.74
N LYS A 129 -5.80 -10.89 1.11
CA LYS A 129 -4.57 -10.69 0.35
C LYS A 129 -4.67 -11.51 -0.93
N SER A 130 -4.49 -10.85 -2.06
CA SER A 130 -4.49 -11.51 -3.35
C SER A 130 -3.29 -12.44 -3.46
N LEU A 131 -3.52 -13.66 -3.97
CA LEU A 131 -2.45 -14.61 -4.26
C LEU A 131 -1.50 -14.12 -5.38
N ALA A 132 -1.91 -13.12 -6.15
CA ALA A 132 -1.07 -12.48 -7.17
C ALA A 132 -0.06 -11.49 -6.57
N VAL A 133 -0.18 -11.16 -5.26
CA VAL A 133 0.73 -10.23 -4.59
C VAL A 133 1.86 -11.01 -3.93
N HIS A 134 3.07 -10.74 -4.39
CA HIS A 134 4.32 -11.27 -3.87
C HIS A 134 5.07 -10.18 -3.10
N GLU A 135 6.06 -10.60 -2.31
CA GLU A 135 6.86 -9.70 -1.48
C GLU A 135 8.34 -9.90 -1.80
N LEU A 136 9.06 -8.79 -1.93
CA LEU A 136 10.51 -8.72 -2.06
C LEU A 136 11.07 -8.17 -0.76
N VAL A 137 12.00 -8.89 -0.15
CA VAL A 137 12.79 -8.38 0.98
C VAL A 137 14.03 -7.70 0.43
N ASP A 138 14.19 -6.41 0.74
CA ASP A 138 15.39 -5.63 0.50
C ASP A 138 16.16 -5.49 1.82
N ASP A 139 17.19 -6.33 1.97
CA ASP A 139 18.06 -6.40 3.14
C ASP A 139 19.35 -5.59 2.99
N ARG A 140 19.48 -4.81 1.90
CA ARG A 140 20.62 -3.91 1.69
C ARG A 140 20.73 -2.93 2.86
N PRO A 141 21.95 -2.60 3.34
CA PRO A 141 22.14 -1.65 4.42
C PRO A 141 21.53 -0.27 4.08
N GLN A 142 20.56 0.16 4.87
CA GLN A 142 19.80 1.39 4.61
C GLN A 142 19.26 2.03 5.89
N VAL A 143 18.92 3.33 5.80
CA VAL A 143 18.43 4.15 6.93
C VAL A 143 17.20 3.55 7.58
N HIS A 144 16.26 3.01 6.80
CA HIS A 144 14.99 2.48 7.30
C HIS A 144 15.08 1.04 7.82
N GLY A 145 16.28 0.43 7.85
CA GLY A 145 16.44 -1.01 8.10
C GLY A 145 15.86 -1.87 6.98
N THR A 146 15.73 -3.18 7.21
CA THR A 146 15.20 -4.13 6.21
C THR A 146 13.79 -3.73 5.76
N GLN A 147 13.59 -3.63 4.45
CA GLN A 147 12.32 -3.26 3.85
C GLN A 147 11.69 -4.43 3.10
N THR A 148 10.36 -4.47 3.10
CA THR A 148 9.59 -5.39 2.24
C THR A 148 8.78 -4.58 1.25
N TYR A 149 8.85 -4.93 -0.03
CA TYR A 149 8.07 -4.31 -1.10
C TYR A 149 7.12 -5.32 -1.70
N ALA A 150 5.83 -4.99 -1.75
CA ALA A 150 4.87 -5.77 -2.49
C ALA A 150 5.06 -5.58 -4.00
N TYR A 151 4.91 -6.65 -4.78
CA TYR A 151 4.93 -6.62 -6.24
C TYR A 151 3.96 -7.62 -6.84
N ARG A 152 3.62 -7.45 -8.12
CA ARG A 152 2.86 -8.43 -8.90
C ARG A 152 3.19 -8.35 -10.38
N SER A 153 2.75 -9.36 -11.13
CA SER A 153 2.70 -9.32 -12.59
C SER A 153 1.55 -8.46 -13.10
N PHE A 154 1.83 -7.68 -14.15
CA PHE A 154 0.89 -6.89 -14.94
C PHE A 154 0.90 -7.41 -16.39
N GLY A 155 0.30 -8.57 -16.61
CA GLY A 155 0.27 -9.21 -17.93
C GLY A 155 1.63 -9.23 -18.64
N SER A 156 1.66 -8.69 -19.85
CA SER A 156 2.90 -8.57 -20.65
C SER A 156 3.83 -7.43 -20.23
N ALA A 157 3.37 -6.52 -19.38
CA ALA A 157 4.17 -5.40 -18.88
C ALA A 157 5.20 -5.81 -17.82
N GLY A 158 5.21 -7.07 -17.37
CA GLY A 158 6.18 -7.62 -16.42
C GLY A 158 5.79 -7.45 -14.96
N GLU A 159 6.75 -7.57 -14.05
CA GLU A 159 6.51 -7.48 -12.62
C GLU A 159 6.85 -6.09 -12.09
N TRP A 160 5.93 -5.49 -11.34
CA TRP A 160 6.07 -4.11 -10.86
C TRP A 160 5.84 -4.02 -9.35
N MET A 161 6.62 -3.16 -8.70
CA MET A 161 6.40 -2.80 -7.31
C MET A 161 5.08 -2.04 -7.13
N LEU A 162 4.35 -2.40 -6.08
CA LEU A 162 3.06 -1.82 -5.68
C LEU A 162 3.19 -0.72 -4.63
N GLU A 163 4.41 -0.47 -4.16
CA GLU A 163 4.76 0.61 -3.24
C GLU A 163 5.89 1.46 -3.80
N ASN A 164 5.94 2.73 -3.38
CA ASN A 164 7.03 3.63 -3.77
C ASN A 164 8.33 3.18 -3.07
N LEU A 165 9.45 3.26 -3.79
CA LEU A 165 10.75 2.91 -3.22
C LEU A 165 11.11 3.87 -2.05
N ARG A 166 11.77 3.33 -1.03
CA ARG A 166 12.27 4.07 0.15
C ARG A 166 13.68 3.68 0.57
N TYR A 167 14.45 3.17 -0.38
CA TYR A 167 15.84 2.82 -0.14
C TYR A 167 16.70 4.08 0.04
N LEU A 168 17.41 4.17 1.16
CA LEU A 168 18.37 5.24 1.44
C LEU A 168 19.66 4.61 1.99
N PRO A 169 20.76 4.62 1.22
CA PRO A 169 21.98 3.94 1.62
C PRO A 169 22.63 4.63 2.84
N LEU A 170 23.25 3.83 3.71
CA LEU A 170 23.93 4.33 4.93
C LEU A 170 25.24 5.07 4.65
N ASP A 171 25.75 5.03 3.42
CA ASP A 171 27.01 5.63 3.02
C ASP A 171 26.90 7.12 2.63
N ASN A 172 25.70 7.70 2.74
CA ASN A 172 25.39 9.08 2.33
C ASN A 172 25.69 9.38 0.85
N SER A 173 25.71 8.36 -0.02
CA SER A 173 25.82 8.56 -1.47
C SER A 173 24.60 9.27 -2.09
N ILE A 174 23.51 9.40 -1.32
CA ILE A 174 22.34 10.21 -1.62
C ILE A 174 22.05 11.09 -0.41
N GLU A 175 22.04 12.40 -0.61
CA GLU A 175 21.87 13.38 0.47
C GLU A 175 20.45 13.97 0.44
N ILE A 176 19.99 14.53 1.55
CA ILE A 176 18.69 15.22 1.59
C ILE A 176 18.74 16.52 0.77
N SER A 177 17.67 16.82 0.01
CA SER A 177 17.53 18.08 -0.75
C SER A 177 17.45 19.27 0.20
N ARG A 178 18.04 20.40 -0.20
CA ARG A 178 18.13 21.62 0.61
C ARG A 178 17.87 22.89 -0.21
N VAL A 179 17.48 23.95 0.49
CA VAL A 179 17.31 25.28 -0.11
C VAL A 179 18.66 25.79 -0.66
N GLY A 180 18.62 26.39 -1.85
CA GLY A 180 19.77 27.01 -2.50
C GLY A 180 20.62 26.06 -3.35
N GLU A 181 20.25 24.78 -3.45
CA GLU A 181 21.00 23.78 -4.25
C GLU A 181 20.95 24.05 -5.76
N GLU A 182 20.01 24.85 -6.25
CA GLU A 182 19.98 25.34 -7.63
C GLU A 182 21.22 26.19 -8.00
N ASN A 183 21.92 26.72 -6.98
CA ASN A 183 23.14 27.49 -7.15
C ASN A 183 24.41 26.64 -7.07
N ASP A 184 24.29 25.35 -6.71
CA ASP A 184 25.44 24.44 -6.65
C ASP A 184 25.93 24.13 -8.07
N ALA A 185 27.25 24.04 -8.23
CA ALA A 185 27.83 23.63 -9.51
C ALA A 185 27.42 22.19 -9.85
N GLY A 186 26.78 22.00 -11.00
CA GLY A 186 26.30 20.68 -11.43
C GLY A 186 25.01 20.24 -10.73
N TRP A 187 24.16 21.18 -10.29
CA TRP A 187 22.90 20.93 -9.58
C TRP A 187 22.02 19.80 -10.17
N TYR A 188 22.02 19.62 -11.49
CA TYR A 188 21.26 18.57 -12.21
C TYR A 188 21.83 17.16 -12.05
N ARG A 189 23.02 17.01 -11.45
CA ARG A 189 23.69 15.71 -11.15
C ARG A 189 23.71 15.39 -9.65
N LEU A 190 23.12 16.26 -8.83
CA LEU A 190 23.11 16.03 -7.39
C LEU A 190 22.20 14.87 -7.08
N LYS A 191 22.73 13.88 -6.35
CA LYS A 191 21.96 12.75 -5.84
C LYS A 191 21.24 13.18 -4.58
N ARG A 192 20.00 13.64 -4.75
CA ARG A 192 19.12 14.11 -3.68
C ARG A 192 17.95 13.16 -3.41
N TYR A 193 17.50 13.16 -2.16
CA TYR A 193 16.19 12.62 -1.76
C TYR A 193 15.40 13.61 -0.89
N PHE A 194 14.09 13.38 -0.74
CA PHE A 194 13.23 14.13 0.18
C PHE A 194 12.03 13.29 0.66
N TYR A 195 11.54 13.55 1.87
CA TYR A 195 10.34 12.90 2.39
C TYR A 195 9.08 13.64 1.93
N PRO A 196 8.11 12.96 1.27
CA PRO A 196 6.81 13.54 0.99
C PRO A 196 6.14 14.08 2.25
N GLN A 197 5.62 15.30 2.15
CA GLN A 197 4.93 15.99 3.24
C GLN A 197 4.01 17.07 2.67
N PRO A 198 3.08 17.65 3.45
CA PRO A 198 2.21 18.72 3.00
C PRO A 198 2.96 19.84 2.27
N MET A 199 2.33 20.39 1.24
CA MET A 199 2.94 21.38 0.35
C MET A 199 3.59 22.53 1.13
N GLY A 200 4.84 22.86 0.76
CA GLY A 200 5.67 23.85 1.45
C GLY A 200 6.40 23.33 2.69
N GLY A 201 6.17 22.07 3.09
CA GLY A 201 6.89 21.43 4.19
C GLY A 201 8.38 21.26 3.87
N THR A 202 9.21 21.54 4.87
CA THR A 202 10.68 21.55 4.79
C THR A 202 11.33 20.64 5.84
N GLU A 203 10.56 19.82 6.56
CA GLU A 203 11.11 18.93 7.59
C GLU A 203 11.95 17.83 6.93
N THR A 204 13.09 17.53 7.53
CA THR A 204 14.10 16.59 7.01
C THR A 204 14.20 15.32 7.85
N ASP A 205 13.73 15.37 9.09
CA ASP A 205 13.64 14.26 10.01
C ASP A 205 12.27 13.59 9.89
N TYR A 206 12.23 12.41 9.25
CA TYR A 206 10.98 11.69 9.01
C TYR A 206 10.20 11.38 10.29
N SER A 207 10.86 11.27 11.46
CA SER A 207 10.18 11.04 12.75
C SER A 207 9.32 12.22 13.19
N LYS A 208 9.53 13.40 12.61
CA LYS A 208 8.77 14.63 12.87
C LYS A 208 7.71 14.93 11.82
N ILE A 209 7.56 14.06 10.81
CA ILE A 209 6.58 14.23 9.72
C ILE A 209 5.38 13.31 10.01
N PRO A 210 4.33 13.77 10.71
CA PRO A 210 3.22 12.91 11.13
C PRO A 210 2.40 12.36 9.95
N THR A 211 2.52 12.97 8.78
CA THR A 211 1.83 12.56 7.56
C THR A 211 2.61 11.56 6.71
N TRP A 212 3.87 11.28 7.03
CA TRP A 212 4.70 10.38 6.23
C TRP A 212 4.63 8.95 6.78
N ASP A 213 4.56 7.98 5.86
CA ASP A 213 4.61 6.56 6.15
C ASP A 213 5.46 5.81 5.11
N LEU A 214 5.84 4.57 5.41
CA LEU A 214 6.72 3.78 4.55
C LEU A 214 6.12 3.48 3.15
N LYS A 215 4.80 3.41 2.99
CA LYS A 215 4.15 3.09 1.70
C LYS A 215 4.27 4.26 0.72
N GLN A 216 4.38 5.48 1.24
CA GLN A 216 4.58 6.71 0.43
C GLN A 216 5.96 6.77 -0.24
N GLY A 217 6.92 5.99 0.25
CA GLY A 217 8.28 6.02 -0.28
C GLY A 217 9.04 7.30 0.08
N VAL A 218 10.15 7.52 -0.61
CA VAL A 218 10.80 8.84 -0.64
C VAL A 218 10.88 9.34 -2.08
N LEU A 219 11.10 10.63 -2.25
CA LEU A 219 11.25 11.28 -3.53
C LEU A 219 12.73 11.38 -3.87
N TYR A 220 13.12 11.06 -5.10
CA TYR A 220 14.51 11.02 -5.54
C TYR A 220 14.71 11.99 -6.69
N SER A 221 15.85 12.69 -6.68
CA SER A 221 16.39 13.30 -7.91
C SER A 221 16.62 12.24 -8.99
N TYR A 222 16.69 12.66 -10.24
CA TYR A 222 16.92 11.74 -11.36
C TYR A 222 18.28 11.02 -11.27
N SER A 223 19.34 11.73 -10.89
CA SER A 223 20.67 11.14 -10.70
C SER A 223 20.70 10.16 -9.52
N ALA A 224 19.97 10.44 -8.43
CA ALA A 224 19.82 9.49 -7.33
C ALA A 224 19.08 8.23 -7.77
N ALA A 225 17.96 8.39 -8.48
CA ALA A 225 17.18 7.28 -8.98
C ALA A 225 18.01 6.39 -9.92
N THR A 226 18.64 6.97 -10.93
CA THR A 226 19.36 6.23 -11.99
C THR A 226 20.80 5.86 -11.63
N GLY A 227 21.25 6.19 -10.41
CA GLY A 227 22.65 6.01 -10.02
C GLY A 227 23.63 6.93 -10.75
N GLY A 228 23.15 7.92 -11.49
CA GLY A 228 23.94 8.86 -12.30
C GLY A 228 24.32 8.33 -13.68
N GLN A 229 23.73 7.22 -14.13
CA GLN A 229 24.03 6.58 -15.43
C GLN A 229 23.92 7.56 -16.62
N TRP A 230 23.04 8.54 -16.52
CA TRP A 230 22.72 9.48 -17.60
C TRP A 230 23.33 10.88 -17.42
N ASP A 231 24.08 11.12 -16.35
CA ASP A 231 24.54 12.47 -15.96
C ASP A 231 25.46 13.12 -17.02
N ASP A 232 26.19 12.30 -17.77
CA ASP A 232 27.14 12.70 -18.81
C ASP A 232 26.65 12.39 -20.23
N VAL A 233 25.44 11.83 -20.38
CA VAL A 233 24.91 11.43 -21.68
C VAL A 233 24.33 12.63 -22.42
N LEU A 234 24.65 12.72 -23.71
CA LEU A 234 24.11 13.73 -24.64
C LEU A 234 23.14 13.04 -25.60
N GLY A 235 21.88 13.49 -25.61
CA GLY A 235 20.84 12.96 -26.49
C GLY A 235 19.69 12.30 -25.73
N ASP A 236 18.78 11.74 -26.52
CA ASP A 236 17.52 11.13 -26.08
C ASP A 236 17.64 9.60 -26.08
N TYR A 237 17.27 8.94 -24.98
CA TYR A 237 17.48 7.51 -24.75
C TYR A 237 16.35 6.89 -23.92
N GLY A 238 16.08 5.62 -24.18
CA GLY A 238 15.14 4.78 -23.45
C GLY A 238 13.69 4.92 -23.92
N ASN A 239 13.46 5.44 -25.12
CA ASN A 239 12.10 5.69 -25.62
C ASN A 239 11.55 4.58 -26.52
N ASN A 240 12.39 3.62 -26.94
CA ASN A 240 11.97 2.53 -27.83
C ASN A 240 12.31 1.14 -27.29
N GLU A 241 11.78 0.13 -28.00
CA GLU A 241 11.90 -1.28 -27.61
C GLU A 241 13.34 -1.81 -27.65
N THR A 242 14.24 -1.21 -28.43
CA THR A 242 15.62 -1.70 -28.55
C THR A 242 16.53 -1.11 -27.48
N GLU A 243 16.32 0.15 -27.10
CA GLU A 243 17.16 0.86 -26.13
C GLU A 243 17.01 0.34 -24.71
N HIS A 244 15.80 -0.08 -24.31
CA HIS A 244 15.58 -0.59 -22.94
C HIS A 244 16.18 -1.99 -22.71
N VAL A 245 16.39 -2.77 -23.76
CA VAL A 245 16.95 -4.14 -23.67
C VAL A 245 18.47 -4.10 -23.59
N THR A 246 19.11 -3.14 -24.25
CA THR A 246 20.58 -3.10 -24.33
C THR A 246 21.26 -2.49 -23.11
N ASP A 247 20.60 -1.55 -22.41
CA ASP A 247 21.14 -0.88 -21.23
C ASP A 247 20.08 -0.78 -20.11
N PRO A 248 19.72 -1.90 -19.44
CA PRO A 248 18.87 -1.83 -18.27
C PRO A 248 19.53 -0.91 -17.23
N THR A 249 18.78 0.03 -16.67
CA THR A 249 19.26 0.95 -15.62
C THR A 249 18.83 0.40 -14.25
N PRO A 250 19.69 -0.35 -13.52
CA PRO A 250 19.31 -0.87 -12.21
C PRO A 250 19.01 0.29 -11.26
N GLY A 251 19.83 1.34 -11.33
CA GLY A 251 19.68 2.54 -10.52
C GLY A 251 19.67 2.19 -9.04
N ILE A 252 18.70 2.76 -8.33
CA ILE A 252 18.52 2.57 -6.88
C ILE A 252 17.71 1.30 -6.52
N CYS A 253 17.14 0.62 -7.52
CA CYS A 253 16.33 -0.57 -7.31
C CYS A 253 17.17 -1.75 -6.75
N PRO A 254 16.53 -2.70 -6.03
CA PRO A 254 17.21 -3.91 -5.54
C PRO A 254 17.75 -4.79 -6.67
N ASP A 255 18.62 -5.75 -6.33
CA ASP A 255 19.18 -6.68 -7.30
C ASP A 255 18.10 -7.44 -8.08
N GLY A 256 18.26 -7.52 -9.40
CA GLY A 256 17.28 -8.11 -10.31
C GLY A 256 16.07 -7.21 -10.61
N TRP A 257 16.04 -5.99 -10.05
CA TRP A 257 15.06 -4.95 -10.36
C TRP A 257 15.74 -3.75 -11.01
N ARG A 258 14.97 -2.94 -11.71
CA ARG A 258 15.46 -1.75 -12.40
C ARG A 258 14.42 -0.64 -12.46
N ILE A 259 14.86 0.56 -12.82
CA ILE A 259 13.97 1.66 -13.11
C ILE A 259 13.35 1.44 -14.51
N PRO A 260 12.01 1.39 -14.63
CA PRO A 260 11.34 1.19 -15.89
C PRO A 260 11.60 2.35 -16.85
N SER A 261 11.83 2.02 -18.10
CA SER A 261 11.92 2.98 -19.20
C SER A 261 10.53 3.48 -19.61
N ASP A 262 10.50 4.49 -20.47
CA ASP A 262 9.30 5.13 -21.00
C ASP A 262 8.47 4.16 -21.83
N TYR A 263 9.16 3.30 -22.59
CA TYR A 263 8.56 2.19 -23.31
C TYR A 263 7.79 1.25 -22.37
N GLU A 264 8.40 0.90 -21.24
CA GLU A 264 7.82 -0.05 -20.29
C GLU A 264 6.69 0.55 -19.46
N TRP A 265 6.79 1.83 -19.10
CA TRP A 265 5.66 2.58 -18.57
C TRP A 265 4.48 2.54 -19.53
N SER A 266 4.73 2.68 -20.83
CA SER A 266 3.66 2.61 -21.84
C SER A 266 3.04 1.21 -21.92
N GLN A 267 3.83 0.14 -21.76
CA GLN A 267 3.29 -1.23 -21.67
C GLN A 267 2.41 -1.44 -20.43
N LEU A 268 2.82 -0.90 -19.27
CA LEU A 268 2.02 -0.95 -18.04
C LEU A 268 0.71 -0.18 -18.20
N GLU A 269 0.78 1.04 -18.74
CA GLU A 269 -0.42 1.86 -18.97
C GLU A 269 -1.41 1.17 -19.92
N GLU A 270 -0.89 0.50 -20.97
CA GLU A 270 -1.69 -0.28 -21.90
C GLU A 270 -2.41 -1.45 -21.21
N GLU A 271 -1.68 -2.22 -20.40
CA GLU A 271 -2.24 -3.31 -19.60
C GLU A 271 -3.37 -2.83 -18.69
N LEU A 272 -3.12 -1.74 -17.95
CA LEU A 272 -4.11 -1.15 -17.04
C LEU A 272 -5.32 -0.57 -17.77
N ALA A 273 -5.14 -0.08 -19.00
CA ALA A 273 -6.24 0.40 -19.83
C ALA A 273 -7.10 -0.73 -20.38
N LYS A 274 -6.48 -1.85 -20.80
CA LYS A 274 -7.15 -3.00 -21.42
C LYS A 274 -7.79 -3.95 -20.40
N HIS A 275 -7.21 -4.06 -19.21
CA HIS A 275 -7.63 -5.02 -18.16
C HIS A 275 -7.85 -4.35 -16.78
N PRO A 276 -8.59 -3.22 -16.69
CA PRO A 276 -8.70 -2.46 -15.45
C PRO A 276 -9.33 -3.25 -14.29
N GLU A 277 -10.20 -4.22 -14.57
CA GLU A 277 -10.91 -5.02 -13.58
C GLU A 277 -10.00 -5.95 -12.78
N GLU A 278 -8.80 -6.26 -13.29
CA GLU A 278 -7.82 -7.11 -12.59
C GLU A 278 -7.04 -6.35 -11.51
N TYR A 279 -7.01 -5.02 -11.63
CA TYR A 279 -6.13 -4.16 -10.84
C TYR A 279 -6.89 -3.07 -10.07
N SER A 280 -8.19 -2.92 -10.31
CA SER A 280 -8.99 -1.81 -9.80
C SER A 280 -10.48 -2.17 -9.68
N SER A 281 -11.28 -1.25 -9.14
CA SER A 281 -12.75 -1.35 -9.18
C SER A 281 -13.36 -0.85 -10.50
N VAL A 282 -12.56 -0.46 -11.49
CA VAL A 282 -13.03 -0.04 -12.82
C VAL A 282 -13.32 -1.29 -13.64
N THR A 283 -14.51 -1.38 -14.21
CA THR A 283 -14.99 -2.56 -14.95
C THR A 283 -15.07 -2.35 -16.46
N THR A 284 -14.76 -1.15 -16.93
CA THR A 284 -14.84 -0.78 -18.35
C THR A 284 -13.45 -0.46 -18.86
N PRO A 285 -12.90 -1.27 -19.78
CA PRO A 285 -11.65 -0.98 -20.47
C PRO A 285 -11.67 0.40 -21.12
N THR A 286 -10.55 1.11 -21.04
CA THR A 286 -10.37 2.36 -21.76
C THR A 286 -9.83 2.02 -23.15
N PRO A 287 -10.39 2.58 -24.25
CA PRO A 287 -9.82 2.39 -25.57
C PRO A 287 -8.35 2.82 -25.59
N TRP A 288 -7.47 1.84 -25.75
CA TRP A 288 -6.06 2.08 -25.97
C TRP A 288 -5.85 2.17 -27.48
N VAL A 289 -5.37 3.33 -27.95
CA VAL A 289 -5.01 3.46 -29.36
C VAL A 289 -3.64 2.83 -29.52
N ASP A 290 -3.64 1.54 -29.84
CA ASP A 290 -2.44 0.82 -30.28
C ASP A 290 -1.76 1.64 -31.39
N ARG A 291 -0.42 1.57 -31.41
CA ARG A 291 0.43 1.85 -32.58
C ARG A 291 -0.36 1.73 -33.87
N ARG A 292 -0.41 2.77 -34.72
CA ARG A 292 -0.83 2.51 -36.10
C ARG A 292 0.20 1.56 -36.71
N VAL A 293 -0.16 0.30 -36.87
CA VAL A 293 0.61 -0.67 -37.65
C VAL A 293 0.76 -0.08 -39.06
N GLY A 294 1.98 0.37 -39.40
CA GLY A 294 2.29 0.97 -40.70
C GLY A 294 2.76 2.44 -40.68
N SER A 295 2.98 3.08 -39.52
CA SER A 295 3.84 4.28 -39.47
C SER A 295 5.26 3.90 -39.92
N GLN A 296 5.79 4.64 -40.90
CA GLN A 296 7.07 4.33 -41.54
C GLN A 296 8.23 4.38 -40.52
N PRO A 297 9.32 3.60 -40.72
CA PRO A 297 10.52 3.61 -39.87
C PRO A 297 11.33 4.91 -39.97
N THR A 298 10.93 5.84 -40.84
CA THR A 298 11.68 7.07 -41.14
C THR A 298 11.10 8.22 -40.35
N GLY A 299 11.37 8.23 -39.03
CA GLY A 299 11.28 9.38 -38.13
C GLY A 299 10.15 10.38 -38.41
N THR A 300 9.01 10.22 -37.76
CA THR A 300 8.26 11.31 -37.11
C THR A 300 7.02 10.75 -36.40
N GLN A 301 7.10 10.75 -35.07
CA GLN A 301 6.03 10.68 -34.08
C GLN A 301 5.27 9.35 -33.96
N ASP A 302 5.86 8.47 -33.16
CA ASP A 302 5.08 7.47 -32.45
C ASP A 302 4.14 8.17 -31.44
N TYR A 303 2.88 7.76 -31.32
CA TYR A 303 1.99 8.32 -30.29
C TYR A 303 2.51 8.01 -28.86
N TYR A 304 3.38 6.99 -28.76
CA TYR A 304 4.21 6.67 -27.59
C TYR A 304 5.23 7.76 -27.23
N GLU A 305 5.67 8.58 -28.20
CA GLU A 305 6.68 9.63 -28.04
C GLU A 305 6.09 11.04 -27.94
N ILE A 306 4.83 11.24 -28.36
CA ILE A 306 4.15 12.53 -28.22
C ILE A 306 3.85 12.75 -26.74
N GLY A 307 4.58 13.66 -26.10
CA GLY A 307 4.26 14.16 -24.77
C GLY A 307 2.79 14.64 -24.73
N GLY A 308 2.07 14.34 -23.66
CA GLY A 308 0.65 14.66 -23.57
C GLY A 308 -0.18 13.71 -22.73
N ASN A 309 -1.48 13.98 -22.69
CA ASN A 309 -2.48 13.29 -21.89
C ASN A 309 -2.94 11.99 -22.56
N ARG A 310 -2.94 10.88 -21.81
CA ARG A 310 -3.45 9.57 -22.24
C ARG A 310 -4.52 9.08 -21.26
N PRO A 311 -5.78 8.86 -21.68
CA PRO A 311 -6.38 9.26 -22.95
C PRO A 311 -6.48 10.80 -23.08
N THR A 312 -6.81 11.29 -24.28
CA THR A 312 -6.93 12.73 -24.57
C THR A 312 -7.91 13.43 -23.61
N MET A 313 -7.59 14.67 -23.18
CA MET A 313 -8.46 15.45 -22.28
C MET A 313 -9.89 15.56 -22.80
N GLY A 314 -10.87 15.37 -21.92
CA GLY A 314 -12.31 15.44 -22.22
C GLY A 314 -13.04 14.10 -22.16
N GLN A 315 -12.34 12.99 -21.98
CA GLN A 315 -12.99 11.71 -21.66
C GLN A 315 -13.34 11.63 -20.17
N SER A 316 -14.49 11.03 -19.86
CA SER A 316 -14.96 10.78 -18.49
C SER A 316 -14.38 9.50 -17.85
N THR A 317 -13.50 8.80 -18.57
CA THR A 317 -12.87 7.54 -18.17
C THR A 317 -11.43 7.50 -18.69
N GLY A 318 -10.53 6.85 -17.95
CA GLY A 318 -9.14 6.69 -18.37
C GLY A 318 -8.31 5.89 -17.36
N HIS A 319 -7.18 5.32 -17.80
CA HIS A 319 -6.38 4.39 -16.99
C HIS A 319 -5.69 5.05 -15.79
N SER A 320 -5.62 6.38 -15.73
CA SER A 320 -5.11 7.08 -14.54
C SER A 320 -5.90 6.73 -13.28
N THR A 321 -7.23 6.58 -13.36
CA THR A 321 -8.03 6.17 -12.20
C THR A 321 -7.77 4.72 -11.79
N THR A 322 -7.40 3.86 -12.74
CA THR A 322 -6.98 2.47 -12.49
C THR A 322 -5.63 2.44 -11.77
N MET A 323 -4.74 3.39 -12.05
CA MET A 323 -3.44 3.54 -11.38
C MET A 323 -3.55 4.17 -10.00
N LYS A 324 -4.36 5.22 -9.85
CA LYS A 324 -4.43 6.03 -8.62
C LYS A 324 -4.94 5.24 -7.43
N SER A 325 -4.22 5.40 -6.31
CA SER A 325 -4.65 4.95 -4.99
C SER A 325 -6.04 5.48 -4.68
N PRO A 326 -6.97 4.64 -4.18
CA PRO A 326 -8.27 5.10 -3.67
C PRO A 326 -8.11 5.81 -2.33
N CYS A 327 -6.95 5.69 -1.68
CA CYS A 327 -6.64 6.25 -0.39
C CYS A 327 -5.97 7.62 -0.53
N PRO A 328 -6.52 8.68 0.08
CA PRO A 328 -5.83 9.96 0.18
C PRO A 328 -4.57 9.82 1.03
N VAL A 329 -3.54 10.58 0.68
CA VAL A 329 -2.35 10.70 1.51
C VAL A 329 -2.69 11.45 2.81
N ALA A 330 -1.99 11.12 3.91
CA ALA A 330 -2.31 11.70 5.21
C ALA A 330 -2.19 13.24 5.19
N GLY A 331 -3.11 13.92 5.88
CA GLY A 331 -3.19 15.38 5.91
C GLY A 331 -3.96 16.01 4.75
N VAL A 332 -4.47 15.22 3.79
CA VAL A 332 -5.28 15.69 2.67
C VAL A 332 -6.72 15.23 2.82
N THR A 333 -7.66 16.18 2.74
CA THR A 333 -9.10 15.91 2.79
C THR A 333 -9.71 16.15 1.42
N GLY A 334 -10.26 15.11 0.78
CA GLY A 334 -10.90 15.24 -0.52
C GLY A 334 -10.90 13.92 -1.30
N PRO A 335 -11.74 13.81 -2.35
CA PRO A 335 -11.72 12.64 -3.22
C PRO A 335 -10.46 12.64 -4.09
N VAL A 336 -9.77 11.51 -4.15
CA VAL A 336 -8.59 11.32 -5.03
C VAL A 336 -8.93 10.71 -6.40
N ASP A 337 -10.22 10.45 -6.64
CA ASP A 337 -10.81 9.71 -7.79
C ASP A 337 -10.06 8.43 -8.19
N GLY A 338 -9.24 7.90 -7.29
CA GLY A 338 -8.52 6.66 -7.47
C GLY A 338 -9.43 5.46 -7.28
N LYS A 339 -9.24 4.46 -8.13
CA LYS A 339 -10.00 3.23 -8.16
C LYS A 339 -9.11 1.99 -8.13
N SER A 340 -7.78 2.17 -8.12
CA SER A 340 -6.84 1.06 -7.94
C SER A 340 -7.25 0.20 -6.74
N ASN A 341 -7.05 -1.10 -6.85
CA ASN A 341 -7.01 -1.95 -5.68
C ASN A 341 -5.86 -1.46 -4.76
N ILE A 342 -6.04 -1.56 -3.44
CA ILE A 342 -4.92 -1.31 -2.52
C ILE A 342 -3.84 -2.39 -2.68
N VAL A 343 -2.65 -2.14 -2.17
CA VAL A 343 -1.45 -3.00 -2.32
C VAL A 343 -1.75 -4.48 -2.07
N ILE A 344 -2.39 -4.83 -0.95
CA ILE A 344 -2.67 -6.24 -0.60
C ILE A 344 -3.63 -6.93 -1.59
N ARG A 345 -4.45 -6.16 -2.31
CA ARG A 345 -5.38 -6.63 -3.34
C ARG A 345 -4.76 -6.56 -4.74
N GLY A 346 -3.52 -6.11 -4.85
CA GLY A 346 -2.73 -6.13 -6.08
C GLY A 346 -3.04 -5.01 -7.06
N GLY A 347 -3.51 -3.84 -6.63
CA GLY A 347 -3.58 -2.70 -7.54
C GLY A 347 -2.24 -1.96 -7.60
N PHE A 348 -2.03 -1.20 -8.68
CA PHE A 348 -0.80 -0.41 -8.85
C PHE A 348 -0.59 0.62 -7.73
N ASN A 349 -1.70 1.17 -7.22
CA ASN A 349 -1.77 1.98 -6.02
C ASN A 349 -0.82 3.19 -6.02
N ALA A 350 -0.89 4.01 -7.07
CA ALA A 350 -0.14 5.26 -7.19
C ALA A 350 -0.68 6.29 -6.20
N MET A 351 0.08 6.57 -5.14
CA MET A 351 -0.27 7.57 -4.12
C MET A 351 0.06 8.98 -4.61
N LEU A 352 -0.82 9.94 -4.31
CA LEU A 352 -0.65 11.35 -4.70
C LEU A 352 0.33 12.09 -3.76
N VAL A 353 1.57 11.60 -3.68
CA VAL A 353 2.61 12.11 -2.77
C VAL A 353 3.32 13.37 -3.29
N GLY A 354 2.99 13.82 -4.50
CA GLY A 354 3.57 15.02 -5.10
C GLY A 354 5.02 14.85 -5.55
N ASN A 355 5.74 15.97 -5.54
CA ASN A 355 7.18 16.05 -5.80
C ASN A 355 7.85 16.93 -4.73
N ALA A 356 9.17 17.07 -4.79
CA ALA A 356 9.88 18.09 -4.04
C ALA A 356 10.90 18.78 -4.93
N GLU A 357 11.23 20.02 -4.59
CA GLU A 357 12.29 20.81 -5.22
C GLU A 357 12.93 21.71 -4.17
N TYR A 358 14.27 21.82 -4.21
CA TYR A 358 15.04 22.78 -3.41
C TYR A 358 14.74 22.74 -1.90
N GLY A 359 14.61 21.53 -1.35
CA GLY A 359 14.35 21.28 0.07
C GLY A 359 12.91 21.51 0.51
N ALA A 360 11.94 21.58 -0.40
CA ALA A 360 10.53 21.75 -0.06
C ALA A 360 9.60 20.84 -0.88
N SER A 361 8.59 20.28 -0.23
CA SER A 361 7.54 19.50 -0.88
C SER A 361 6.61 20.37 -1.72
N GLN A 362 6.21 19.84 -2.87
CA GLN A 362 5.38 20.46 -3.89
C GLN A 362 4.23 19.52 -4.23
N THR A 363 3.05 20.07 -4.53
CA THR A 363 1.89 19.33 -5.07
C THR A 363 1.41 18.10 -4.28
N TYR A 364 1.87 17.90 -3.04
CA TYR A 364 1.42 16.82 -2.15
C TYR A 364 -0.10 16.80 -2.04
N GLY A 365 -0.69 15.61 -2.19
CA GLY A 365 -2.14 15.40 -2.25
C GLY A 365 -2.76 15.51 -3.64
N ASN A 366 -2.09 16.18 -4.58
CA ASN A 366 -2.71 16.57 -5.85
C ASN A 366 -2.28 15.67 -7.00
N VAL A 367 -1.05 15.12 -6.96
CA VAL A 367 -0.45 14.44 -8.11
C VAL A 367 0.39 13.24 -7.66
N PHE A 368 0.43 12.19 -8.47
CA PHE A 368 1.51 11.21 -8.42
C PHE A 368 2.49 11.53 -9.54
N LEU A 369 3.79 11.36 -9.27
CA LEU A 369 4.87 11.60 -10.22
C LEU A 369 5.91 10.48 -10.09
N PHE A 370 6.23 9.83 -11.21
CA PHE A 370 7.21 8.76 -11.27
C PHE A 370 8.31 9.04 -12.28
N TRP A 371 9.55 8.77 -11.91
CA TRP A 371 10.64 8.74 -12.87
C TRP A 371 10.52 7.56 -13.84
N SER A 372 10.76 7.83 -15.10
CA SER A 372 11.26 6.85 -16.06
C SER A 372 12.78 6.75 -15.95
N SER A 373 13.41 5.68 -16.42
CA SER A 373 14.86 5.66 -16.68
C SER A 373 15.25 6.32 -18.00
N SER A 374 14.27 6.77 -18.78
CA SER A 374 14.48 7.43 -20.05
C SER A 374 14.84 8.90 -19.88
N TYR A 375 15.77 9.35 -20.71
CA TYR A 375 16.43 10.62 -20.57
C TYR A 375 16.39 11.35 -21.91
N GLN A 376 15.97 12.62 -21.91
CA GLN A 376 15.85 13.40 -23.15
C GLN A 376 17.10 14.22 -23.44
N GLN A 377 17.59 14.94 -22.42
CA GLN A 377 18.76 15.79 -22.49
C GLN A 377 19.18 16.22 -21.08
N ARG A 378 20.32 16.92 -20.97
CA ARG A 378 20.96 17.33 -19.70
C ARG A 378 20.05 17.94 -18.65
N THR A 379 19.01 18.64 -19.07
CA THR A 379 18.10 19.37 -18.18
C THR A 379 16.70 18.76 -18.13
N ASN A 380 16.45 17.62 -18.79
CA ASN A 380 15.11 17.06 -18.96
C ASN A 380 15.16 15.53 -18.94
N ALA A 381 14.46 14.95 -17.98
CA ALA A 381 14.22 13.51 -17.90
C ALA A 381 12.73 13.20 -17.99
N HIS A 382 12.38 12.02 -18.50
CA HIS A 382 11.00 11.62 -18.71
C HIS A 382 10.34 11.16 -17.40
N SER A 383 9.08 11.53 -17.22
CA SER A 383 8.28 11.12 -16.07
C SER A 383 6.84 10.75 -16.46
N ARG A 384 6.14 10.13 -15.51
CA ARG A 384 4.71 9.86 -15.57
C ARG A 384 3.99 10.60 -14.46
N MET A 385 2.90 11.27 -14.83
CA MET A 385 2.10 12.06 -13.92
C MET A 385 0.63 11.69 -14.02
N GLY A 386 -0.08 11.70 -12.90
CA GLY A 386 -1.53 11.80 -12.89
C GLY A 386 -1.97 12.71 -11.76
N THR A 387 -3.14 13.34 -11.90
CA THR A 387 -3.66 14.32 -10.94
C THR A 387 -4.93 13.80 -10.28
N GLU A 388 -5.29 14.35 -9.12
CA GLU A 388 -6.47 13.96 -8.32
C GLU A 388 -7.75 13.91 -9.16
N GLY A 389 -8.01 14.90 -10.01
CA GLY A 389 -9.23 14.98 -10.84
C GLY A 389 -9.07 14.55 -12.30
N SER A 390 -7.88 14.15 -12.74
CA SER A 390 -7.66 13.72 -14.12
C SER A 390 -7.89 12.21 -14.30
N PHE A 391 -8.47 11.86 -15.44
CA PHE A 391 -8.57 10.48 -15.93
C PHE A 391 -7.35 10.07 -16.78
N ALA A 392 -6.49 11.04 -17.12
CA ALA A 392 -5.33 10.84 -17.97
C ALA A 392 -4.03 10.67 -17.18
N VAL A 393 -3.14 9.83 -17.70
CA VAL A 393 -1.71 9.80 -17.37
C VAL A 393 -1.00 10.70 -18.37
N ILE A 394 -0.12 11.55 -17.86
CA ILE A 394 0.61 12.55 -18.64
C ILE A 394 2.08 12.14 -18.68
N ARG A 395 2.61 12.00 -19.90
CA ARG A 395 4.05 11.94 -20.12
C ARG A 395 4.60 13.36 -20.17
N LEU A 396 5.52 13.66 -19.25
CA LEU A 396 6.13 14.99 -19.09
C LEU A 396 7.65 14.89 -19.04
N ASN A 397 8.29 16.06 -19.12
CA ASN A 397 9.72 16.21 -18.89
C ASN A 397 9.92 17.08 -17.67
N TRP A 398 10.76 16.62 -16.75
CA TRP A 398 11.12 17.36 -15.54
C TRP A 398 12.60 17.64 -15.49
N ALA A 399 12.97 18.70 -14.77
CA ALA A 399 14.36 18.95 -14.44
C ALA A 399 14.92 17.76 -13.64
N PRO A 400 16.13 17.26 -13.95
CA PRO A 400 16.75 16.16 -13.20
C PRO A 400 16.91 16.40 -11.69
N SER A 401 16.86 17.66 -11.25
CA SER A 401 16.87 18.02 -9.83
C SER A 401 15.52 17.91 -9.13
N ALA A 402 14.42 17.81 -9.87
CA ALA A 402 13.13 17.54 -9.28
C ALA A 402 13.18 16.21 -8.55
N LEU A 403 12.47 16.09 -7.43
CA LEU A 403 12.43 14.87 -6.66
C LEU A 403 11.08 14.18 -6.85
N LEU A 404 11.08 13.02 -7.51
CA LEU A 404 9.88 12.25 -7.84
C LEU A 404 9.96 10.85 -7.24
N SER A 405 8.82 10.15 -7.15
CA SER A 405 8.81 8.76 -6.69
C SER A 405 9.43 7.80 -7.71
N VAL A 406 9.88 6.65 -7.24
CA VAL A 406 10.39 5.55 -8.08
C VAL A 406 9.57 4.29 -7.84
N ARG A 407 9.21 3.60 -8.92
CA ARG A 407 8.67 2.24 -8.93
C ARG A 407 9.62 1.35 -9.71
N CYS A 408 10.07 0.26 -9.11
CA CYS A 408 10.94 -0.67 -9.78
C CYS A 408 10.14 -1.73 -10.55
N LYS A 409 10.74 -2.21 -11.64
CA LYS A 409 10.25 -3.29 -12.48
C LYS A 409 11.27 -4.42 -12.58
N ARG A 410 10.80 -5.65 -12.78
CA ARG A 410 11.58 -6.82 -13.19
C ARG A 410 11.09 -7.37 -14.52
#